data_AF-A0AAI9YI16-F1
#
_entry.id   AF-A0AAI9YI16-F1
#
_cell.length_a   1.000
_cell.length_b   1.000
_cell.length_c   1.000
_cell.angle_alpha   90.00
_cell.angle_beta   90.00
_cell.angle_gamma   90.00
#
_symmetry.space_group_name_H-M   'P 1'
#
loop_
_entity.id
_entity.type
_entity.pdbx_description
1 polymer ?
#
loop_
_entity_poly.entity_id
_entity_poly.type
_entity_poly.pdbx_seq_one_letter_code
_entity_poly.pdbx_strand_id
1 'polypeptide(L)'
;MVIGYRTAAEEEAVKINEKNKPFRDPAFDNLPGGSQIGNGIYLGSEPAGWRGSPIKKNWYCVFKADEARFNAAPKLWIPQFCTSKSCFWGSSKTKELWGYGEKVIAKYIANFGFSASSTLRFSYIEGHGQMLQMVIPTKMANDNTLDIYAKCFKTKAELIAYEGHSVNFAGWNIKGDRGSPG
;
A
#
# COMPACT_ATOMS: atom_id res chain seq x y z
N MET A 1 -9.23 -7.15 -11.51
CA MET A 1 -7.91 -6.70 -12.01
C MET A 1 -6.80 -6.96 -10.99
N VAL A 2 -5.52 -7.10 -11.39
CA VAL A 2 -4.37 -7.14 -10.46
C VAL A 2 -4.08 -5.74 -9.94
N ILE A 3 -3.87 -5.62 -8.62
CA ILE A 3 -3.63 -4.34 -7.95
C ILE A 3 -2.29 -4.28 -7.22
N GLY A 4 -1.53 -5.37 -7.19
CA GLY A 4 -0.17 -5.40 -6.65
C GLY A 4 0.21 -6.74 -6.04
N TYR A 5 1.40 -6.75 -5.45
CA TYR A 5 2.03 -7.95 -4.90
C TYR A 5 2.60 -7.68 -3.52
N ARG A 6 2.76 -8.72 -2.71
CA ARG A 6 3.52 -8.62 -1.47
C ARG A 6 4.21 -9.91 -1.12
N THR A 7 5.25 -9.78 -0.32
CA THR A 7 5.88 -10.91 0.35
C THR A 7 5.31 -11.00 1.76
N ALA A 8 4.86 -12.20 2.16
CA ALA A 8 4.22 -12.45 3.43
C ALA A 8 4.91 -13.60 4.19
N ALA A 9 4.75 -13.63 5.51
CA ALA A 9 5.14 -14.79 6.31
C ALA A 9 4.21 -15.97 6.01
N GLU A 10 4.69 -17.20 6.22
CA GLU A 10 3.95 -18.43 5.99
C GLU A 10 2.58 -18.43 6.71
N GLU A 11 2.54 -18.01 7.97
CA GLU A 11 1.32 -18.02 8.79
C GLU A 11 0.25 -17.07 8.24
N GLU A 12 0.67 -15.95 7.65
CA GLU A 12 -0.24 -15.01 7.00
C GLU A 12 -0.70 -15.52 5.64
N ALA A 13 0.23 -16.08 4.84
CA ALA A 13 -0.05 -16.59 3.51
C ALA A 13 -1.04 -17.77 3.53
N VAL A 14 -0.92 -18.67 4.51
CA VAL A 14 -1.87 -19.78 4.72
C VAL A 14 -3.27 -19.24 4.96
N LYS A 15 -3.42 -18.28 5.89
CA LYS A 15 -4.72 -17.65 6.19
C LYS A 15 -5.31 -16.90 4.99
N ILE A 16 -4.47 -16.25 4.18
CA ILE A 16 -4.89 -15.60 2.93
C ILE A 16 -5.47 -16.64 1.97
N ASN A 17 -4.77 -17.76 1.75
CA ASN A 17 -5.20 -18.81 0.83
C ASN A 17 -6.47 -19.52 1.29
N GLU A 18 -6.61 -19.80 2.59
CA GLU A 18 -7.82 -20.43 3.15
C GLU A 18 -9.07 -19.58 2.89
N LYS A 19 -8.93 -18.26 2.99
CA LYS A 19 -10.06 -17.32 2.87
C LYS A 19 -10.16 -16.68 1.48
N ASN A 20 -9.17 -16.90 0.61
CA ASN A 20 -8.98 -16.23 -0.67
C ASN A 20 -9.05 -14.69 -0.58
N LYS A 21 -8.70 -14.12 0.57
CA LYS A 21 -8.80 -12.69 0.84
C LYS A 21 -7.72 -12.26 1.82
N PRO A 22 -7.24 -11.02 1.71
CA PRO A 22 -6.35 -10.49 2.73
C PRO A 22 -7.09 -10.22 4.03
N PHE A 23 -6.31 -10.12 5.10
CA PHE A 23 -6.76 -9.60 6.38
C PHE A 23 -5.64 -8.74 6.97
N ARG A 24 -6.01 -7.79 7.81
CA ARG A 24 -5.05 -6.99 8.56
C ARG A 24 -5.47 -6.95 10.02
N ASP A 25 -4.66 -7.55 10.88
CA ASP A 25 -4.86 -7.42 12.32
C ASP A 25 -4.45 -6.00 12.77
N PRO A 26 -5.38 -5.18 13.30
CA PRO A 26 -5.09 -3.83 13.76
C PRO A 26 -4.04 -3.77 14.88
N ALA A 27 -3.75 -4.87 15.59
CA ALA A 27 -2.71 -4.90 16.62
C ALA A 27 -1.32 -4.59 16.07
N PHE A 28 -1.11 -4.76 14.77
CA PHE A 28 0.15 -4.42 14.10
C PHE A 28 0.19 -2.99 13.56
N ASP A 29 -0.89 -2.22 13.70
CA ASP A 29 -0.95 -0.83 13.26
C ASP A 29 -0.23 0.08 14.26
N ASN A 30 0.41 1.14 13.75
CA ASN A 30 1.25 2.06 14.53
C ASN A 30 2.50 1.42 15.17
N LEU A 31 2.93 0.25 14.69
CA LEU A 31 4.22 -0.31 15.12
C LEU A 31 5.39 0.52 14.58
N PRO A 32 6.42 0.82 15.41
CA PRO A 32 7.61 1.54 14.97
C PRO A 32 8.28 0.87 13.76
N GLY A 33 8.65 1.65 12.75
CA GLY A 33 9.37 1.17 11.56
C GLY A 33 8.53 0.41 10.52
N GLY A 34 7.21 0.27 10.71
CA GLY A 34 6.35 -0.51 9.81
C GLY A 34 5.40 0.27 8.90
N SER A 35 5.30 1.60 9.03
CA SER A 35 4.21 2.36 8.40
C SER A 35 4.65 3.71 7.82
N GLN A 36 5.36 3.66 6.68
CA GLN A 36 5.80 4.87 5.95
C GLN A 36 4.63 5.82 5.62
N ILE A 37 3.59 5.32 4.96
CA ILE A 37 2.39 6.08 4.55
C ILE A 37 1.13 5.65 5.31
N GLY A 38 1.33 5.22 6.56
CA GLY A 38 0.28 4.88 7.53
C GLY A 38 -0.19 3.43 7.51
N ASN A 39 -1.29 3.16 8.20
CA ASN A 39 -1.71 1.82 8.57
C ASN A 39 -2.44 1.09 7.45
N GLY A 40 -2.05 -0.16 7.19
CA GLY A 40 -2.73 -1.01 6.23
C GLY A 40 -1.86 -2.12 5.67
N ILE A 41 -2.30 -2.65 4.53
CA ILE A 41 -1.59 -3.68 3.77
C ILE A 41 -0.79 -3.00 2.66
N TYR A 42 0.52 -3.20 2.71
CA TYR A 42 1.48 -2.69 1.74
C TYR A 42 1.65 -3.66 0.57
N LEU A 43 1.52 -3.12 -0.65
CA LEU A 43 1.75 -3.82 -1.90
C LEU A 43 2.81 -3.09 -2.73
N GLY A 44 3.62 -3.86 -3.45
CA GLY A 44 4.53 -3.38 -4.51
C GLY A 44 3.98 -3.65 -5.90
N SER A 45 4.54 -2.97 -6.90
CA SER A 45 4.17 -3.13 -8.32
C SER A 45 4.68 -4.41 -8.96
N GLU A 46 5.81 -4.95 -8.46
CA GLU A 46 6.53 -6.06 -9.09
C GLU A 46 6.21 -7.41 -8.43
N PRO A 47 5.96 -8.48 -9.21
CA PRO A 47 5.80 -9.82 -8.66
C PRO A 47 7.09 -10.26 -7.96
N ALA A 48 6.97 -10.66 -6.70
CA ALA A 48 8.12 -10.99 -5.84
C ALA A 48 9.20 -9.89 -5.75
N GLY A 49 8.82 -8.62 -5.97
CA GLY A 49 9.75 -7.48 -5.92
C GLY A 49 10.30 -7.16 -4.53
N TRP A 50 9.56 -7.52 -3.47
CA TRP A 50 10.02 -7.34 -2.09
C TRP A 50 10.76 -8.57 -1.58
N ARG A 51 11.96 -8.38 -1.03
CA ARG A 51 12.85 -9.48 -0.60
C ARG A 51 12.28 -10.32 0.55
N GLY A 52 11.40 -9.75 1.37
CA GLY A 52 10.87 -10.41 2.56
C GLY A 52 11.90 -10.53 3.67
N SER A 53 11.65 -11.41 4.64
CA SER A 53 12.55 -11.63 5.78
C SER A 53 13.67 -12.60 5.40
N PRO A 54 14.94 -12.32 5.72
CA PRO A 54 16.04 -13.25 5.45
C PRO A 54 16.02 -14.49 6.37
N ILE A 55 15.27 -14.43 7.48
CA ILE A 55 15.26 -15.47 8.54
C ILE A 55 13.93 -16.23 8.64
N LYS A 56 12.92 -15.84 7.85
CA LYS A 56 11.62 -16.53 7.81
C LYS A 56 11.35 -17.06 6.41
N LYS A 57 10.50 -18.07 6.31
CA LYS A 57 9.97 -18.52 5.02
C LYS A 57 9.08 -17.43 4.43
N ASN A 58 9.44 -17.00 3.24
CA ASN A 58 8.73 -15.98 2.50
C ASN A 58 7.80 -16.62 1.48
N TRP A 59 6.53 -16.23 1.52
CA TRP A 59 5.54 -16.54 0.51
C TRP A 59 5.27 -15.30 -0.34
N TYR A 60 4.86 -15.51 -1.58
CA TYR A 60 4.69 -14.45 -2.57
C TYR A 60 3.24 -14.37 -2.99
N CYS A 61 2.61 -13.23 -2.77
CA CYS A 61 1.17 -13.08 -2.93
C CYS A 61 0.84 -12.09 -4.04
N VAL A 62 -0.17 -12.43 -4.84
CA VAL A 62 -0.85 -11.53 -5.78
C VAL A 62 -2.16 -11.06 -5.18
N PHE A 63 -2.47 -9.79 -5.38
CA PHE A 63 -3.69 -9.15 -4.95
C PHE A 63 -4.48 -8.70 -6.17
N LYS A 64 -5.76 -9.06 -6.21
CA LYS A 64 -6.72 -8.66 -7.22
C LYS A 64 -7.91 -7.96 -6.54
N ALA A 65 -8.56 -7.05 -7.24
CA ALA A 65 -9.78 -6.41 -6.77
C ALA A 65 -10.81 -6.31 -7.91
N ASP A 66 -12.06 -6.06 -7.55
CA ASP A 66 -13.06 -5.61 -8.50
C ASP A 66 -12.62 -4.30 -9.14
N GLU A 67 -12.63 -4.25 -10.46
CA GLU A 67 -12.07 -3.14 -11.22
C GLU A 67 -12.89 -1.87 -11.05
N ALA A 68 -14.23 -1.96 -11.05
CA ALA A 68 -15.09 -0.80 -10.89
C ALA A 68 -14.94 -0.18 -9.51
N ARG A 69 -14.93 -1.00 -8.45
CA ARG A 69 -14.71 -0.55 -7.07
C ARG A 69 -13.31 0.02 -6.87
N PHE A 70 -12.28 -0.65 -7.44
CA PHE A 70 -10.91 -0.14 -7.38
C PHE A 70 -10.81 1.22 -8.07
N ASN A 71 -11.36 1.38 -9.27
CA ASN A 71 -11.32 2.63 -10.03
C ASN A 71 -12.08 3.75 -9.33
N ALA A 72 -13.24 3.46 -8.72
CA ALA A 72 -14.04 4.41 -7.96
C ALA A 72 -13.40 4.83 -6.62
N ALA A 73 -12.56 3.97 -6.02
CA ALA A 73 -11.94 4.27 -4.74
C ALA A 73 -11.00 5.49 -4.81
N PRO A 74 -11.04 6.41 -3.82
CA PRO A 74 -10.10 7.51 -3.72
C PRO A 74 -8.64 7.01 -3.71
N LYS A 75 -7.78 7.68 -4.47
CA LYS A 75 -6.34 7.40 -4.55
C LYS A 75 -5.57 8.70 -4.34
N LEU A 76 -4.55 8.65 -3.49
CA LEU A 76 -3.73 9.81 -3.18
C LEU A 76 -2.23 9.47 -3.14
N TRP A 77 -1.43 10.31 -3.77
CA TRP A 77 0.01 10.34 -3.58
C TRP A 77 0.36 10.94 -2.23
N ILE A 78 1.21 10.27 -1.48
CA ILE A 78 1.78 10.72 -0.21
C ILE A 78 3.27 10.97 -0.44
N PRO A 79 3.70 12.21 -0.71
CA PRO A 79 5.11 12.51 -0.90
C PRO A 79 5.87 12.44 0.42
N GLN A 80 7.21 12.31 0.37
CA GLN A 80 8.03 12.37 1.59
C GLN A 80 7.87 13.71 2.28
N PHE A 81 7.93 14.78 1.49
CA PHE A 81 7.80 16.15 1.93
C PHE A 81 6.64 16.83 1.23
N CYS A 82 5.94 17.68 1.96
CA CYS A 82 4.87 18.50 1.42
C CYS A 82 5.14 19.99 1.73
N THR A 83 4.76 20.87 0.80
CA THR A 83 4.91 22.33 0.94
C THR A 83 3.56 22.99 1.26
N SER A 84 3.61 24.23 1.78
CA SER A 84 2.49 24.88 2.48
C SER A 84 1.15 24.92 1.75
N LYS A 85 1.15 25.03 0.42
CA LYS A 85 -0.09 25.11 -0.37
C LYS A 85 -0.83 23.78 -0.46
N SER A 86 -0.12 22.65 -0.39
CA SER A 86 -0.69 21.30 -0.50
C SER A 86 -0.84 20.59 0.84
N CYS A 87 -0.21 21.08 1.90
CA CYS A 87 -0.09 20.31 3.14
C CYS A 87 -0.94 20.79 4.30
N PHE A 88 -0.97 22.08 4.62
CA PHE A 88 -1.81 22.64 5.69
C PHE A 88 -1.98 24.14 5.42
N TRP A 89 -3.22 24.63 5.44
CA TRP A 89 -3.50 26.07 5.35
C TRP A 89 -2.68 26.83 6.42
N GLY A 90 -1.78 27.71 5.98
CA GLY A 90 -1.20 28.74 6.85
C GLY A 90 0.25 28.61 7.35
N SER A 91 1.11 27.72 6.83
CA SER A 91 2.53 27.74 7.24
C SER A 91 3.52 27.42 6.12
N SER A 92 4.46 28.32 5.83
CA SER A 92 5.53 28.20 4.80
C SER A 92 6.58 27.10 5.07
N LYS A 93 6.33 26.17 5.99
CA LYS A 93 7.30 25.14 6.38
C LYS A 93 7.04 23.85 5.62
N THR A 94 8.09 23.31 5.02
CA THR A 94 8.11 21.93 4.52
C THR A 94 7.88 20.98 5.68
N LYS A 95 6.98 20.02 5.51
CA LYS A 95 6.72 18.99 6.51
C LYS A 95 6.97 17.62 5.93
N GLU A 96 7.66 16.78 6.68
CA GLU A 96 7.85 15.38 6.38
C GLU A 96 6.61 14.57 6.77
N LEU A 97 6.20 13.65 5.90
CA LEU A 97 5.02 12.81 6.08
C LEU A 97 5.39 11.36 6.37
N TRP A 98 6.41 10.85 5.69
CA TRP A 98 6.79 9.44 5.77
C TRP A 98 7.29 9.08 7.17
N GLY A 99 6.73 8.02 7.75
CA GLY A 99 7.14 7.51 9.06
C GLY A 99 6.60 8.29 10.28
N TYR A 100 5.90 9.42 10.08
CA TYR A 100 5.31 10.21 11.18
C TYR A 100 3.96 9.68 11.69
N GLY A 101 3.55 8.50 11.23
CA GLY A 101 2.39 7.76 11.73
C GLY A 101 1.04 8.21 11.18
N GLU A 102 0.02 7.39 11.47
CA GLU A 102 -1.31 7.47 10.86
C GLU A 102 -1.99 8.83 11.06
N LYS A 103 -1.82 9.47 12.23
CA LYS A 103 -2.44 10.79 12.50
C LYS A 103 -1.95 11.87 11.54
N VAL A 104 -0.66 11.87 11.20
CA VAL A 104 -0.08 12.86 10.29
C VAL A 104 -0.54 12.59 8.86
N ILE A 105 -0.52 11.33 8.43
CA ILE A 105 -1.02 10.91 7.12
C ILE A 105 -2.51 11.21 6.96
N ALA A 106 -3.32 10.90 7.97
CA ALA A 106 -4.76 11.16 7.93
C ALA A 106 -5.07 12.65 7.80
N LYS A 107 -4.32 13.51 8.50
CA LYS A 107 -4.47 14.96 8.39
C LYS A 107 -4.12 15.46 6.98
N TYR A 108 -3.09 14.88 6.35
CA TYR A 108 -2.72 15.21 4.96
C TYR A 108 -3.83 14.80 3.98
N ILE A 109 -4.33 13.56 4.09
CA ILE A 109 -5.40 13.02 3.24
C ILE A 109 -6.67 13.88 3.35
N ALA A 110 -7.01 14.35 4.56
CA ALA A 110 -8.19 15.18 4.81
C ALA A 110 -8.17 16.51 4.02
N ASN A 111 -7.00 17.08 3.71
CA ASN A 111 -6.92 18.31 2.92
C ASN A 111 -7.39 18.13 1.46
N PHE A 112 -7.46 16.89 0.98
CA PHE A 112 -8.01 16.56 -0.34
C PHE A 112 -9.50 16.21 -0.29
N GLY A 113 -10.16 16.37 0.87
CA GLY A 113 -11.55 15.99 1.08
C GLY A 113 -11.77 14.49 1.20
N PHE A 114 -10.71 13.73 1.50
CA PHE A 114 -10.73 12.27 1.57
C PHE A 114 -10.60 11.76 3.01
N SER A 115 -10.99 10.50 3.24
CA SER A 115 -10.83 9.81 4.53
C SER A 115 -9.67 8.82 4.48
N ALA A 116 -8.79 8.85 5.49
CA ALA A 116 -7.65 7.96 5.59
C ALA A 116 -8.05 6.48 5.57
N SER A 117 -9.19 6.15 6.17
CA SER A 117 -9.70 4.78 6.26
C SER A 117 -10.27 4.23 4.94
N SER A 118 -10.52 5.10 3.95
CA SER A 118 -11.16 4.75 2.68
C SER A 118 -10.41 5.31 1.46
N THR A 119 -9.10 5.59 1.60
CA THR A 119 -8.26 6.11 0.51
C THR A 119 -7.05 5.22 0.31
N LEU A 120 -6.88 4.71 -0.90
CA LEU A 120 -5.66 4.03 -1.33
C LEU A 120 -4.51 5.02 -1.39
N ARG A 121 -3.38 4.67 -0.79
CA ARG A 121 -2.26 5.59 -0.59
C ARG A 121 -1.08 5.10 -1.39
N PHE A 122 -0.41 6.00 -2.09
CA PHE A 122 0.70 5.65 -2.96
C PHE A 122 1.91 6.50 -2.61
N SER A 123 3.10 5.93 -2.72
CA SER A 123 4.35 6.69 -2.60
C SER A 123 5.51 5.94 -3.24
N TYR A 124 6.65 6.61 -3.32
CA TYR A 124 7.92 5.90 -3.40
C TYR A 124 8.19 5.14 -2.10
N ILE A 125 9.03 4.11 -2.18
CA ILE A 125 9.55 3.42 -1.01
C ILE A 125 10.85 4.12 -0.59
N GLU A 126 10.89 4.61 0.64
CA GLU A 126 12.05 5.34 1.20
C GLU A 126 13.33 4.49 1.10
N GLY A 127 14.40 5.03 0.51
CA GLY A 127 15.67 4.32 0.37
C GLY A 127 15.70 3.26 -0.75
N HIS A 128 14.65 3.19 -1.57
CA HIS A 128 14.53 2.24 -2.68
C HIS A 128 14.34 2.94 -4.05
N GLY A 129 14.74 4.20 -4.16
CA GLY A 129 14.75 4.94 -5.42
C GLY A 129 13.35 5.06 -6.02
N GLN A 130 13.20 4.67 -7.30
CA GLN A 130 11.93 4.83 -8.02
C GLN A 130 10.89 3.74 -7.72
N MET A 131 11.17 2.80 -6.82
CA MET A 131 10.21 1.75 -6.47
C MET A 131 8.96 2.36 -5.82
N LEU A 132 7.79 1.94 -6.31
CA LEU A 132 6.50 2.41 -5.82
C LEU A 132 5.84 1.38 -4.90
N GLN A 133 5.09 1.88 -3.93
CA GLN A 133 4.22 1.11 -3.07
C GLN A 133 2.80 1.67 -3.05
N MET A 134 1.86 0.80 -2.70
CA MET A 134 0.47 1.12 -2.42
C MET A 134 0.09 0.59 -1.04
N VAL A 135 -0.66 1.36 -0.26
CA VAL A 135 -1.33 0.90 0.96
C VAL A 135 -2.82 0.81 0.76
N ILE A 136 -3.36 -0.36 1.08
CA ILE A 136 -4.78 -0.59 1.29
C ILE A 136 -5.06 -0.37 2.79
N PRO A 137 -5.80 0.68 3.20
CA PRO A 137 -6.04 0.95 4.61
C PRO A 137 -6.64 -0.25 5.35
N THR A 138 -6.28 -0.45 6.63
CA THR A 138 -6.74 -1.59 7.44
C THR A 138 -8.26 -1.77 7.39
N LYS A 139 -9.03 -0.68 7.58
CA LYS A 139 -10.50 -0.72 7.51
C LYS A 139 -10.99 -1.15 6.13
N MET A 140 -10.42 -0.60 5.06
CA MET A 140 -10.78 -0.94 3.67
C MET A 140 -10.54 -2.42 3.36
N ALA A 141 -9.40 -2.96 3.80
CA ALA A 141 -9.06 -4.37 3.61
C ALA A 141 -10.01 -5.29 4.39
N ASN A 142 -10.28 -4.97 5.66
CA ASN A 142 -11.09 -5.81 6.54
C ASN A 142 -12.60 -5.75 6.22
N ASP A 143 -13.10 -4.60 5.80
CA ASP A 143 -14.50 -4.41 5.34
C ASP A 143 -14.71 -4.94 3.90
N ASN A 144 -13.64 -5.41 3.24
CA ASN A 144 -13.64 -5.91 1.86
C ASN A 144 -14.28 -4.94 0.85
N THR A 145 -14.06 -3.63 1.01
CA THR A 145 -14.79 -2.62 0.21
C THR A 145 -14.44 -2.67 -1.28
N LEU A 146 -13.26 -3.19 -1.62
CA LEU A 146 -12.79 -3.34 -3.01
C LEU A 146 -13.07 -4.73 -3.61
N ASP A 147 -13.73 -5.62 -2.85
CA ASP A 147 -13.87 -7.04 -3.20
C ASP A 147 -12.53 -7.69 -3.55
N ILE A 148 -11.64 -7.74 -2.55
CA ILE A 148 -10.25 -8.11 -2.72
C ILE A 148 -10.10 -9.63 -2.68
N TYR A 149 -9.54 -10.17 -3.76
CA TYR A 149 -9.03 -11.52 -3.83
C TYR A 149 -7.51 -11.52 -3.62
N ALA A 150 -7.00 -12.46 -2.83
CA ALA A 150 -5.57 -12.65 -2.69
C ALA A 150 -5.20 -14.13 -2.71
N LYS A 151 -4.05 -14.42 -3.33
CA LYS A 151 -3.48 -15.77 -3.41
C LYS A 151 -1.98 -15.71 -3.23
N CYS A 152 -1.45 -16.62 -2.43
CA CYS A 152 -0.04 -16.72 -2.07
C CYS A 152 0.57 -18.04 -2.54
N PHE A 153 1.83 -17.97 -2.95
CA PHE A 153 2.62 -19.07 -3.48
C PHE A 153 3.89 -19.25 -2.63
N LYS A 154 4.38 -20.49 -2.54
CA LYS A 154 5.56 -20.83 -1.74
C LYS A 154 6.83 -20.30 -2.38
N THR A 155 6.84 -20.20 -3.70
CA THR A 155 8.01 -19.80 -4.47
C THR A 155 7.73 -18.61 -5.38
N LYS A 156 8.79 -17.87 -5.74
CA LYS A 156 8.71 -16.78 -6.71
C LYS A 156 8.29 -17.30 -8.09
N ALA A 157 8.80 -18.47 -8.48
CA ALA A 157 8.53 -19.09 -9.77
C ALA A 157 7.05 -19.42 -9.93
N GLU A 158 6.41 -19.96 -8.89
CA GLU A 158 4.96 -20.22 -8.91
C GLU A 158 4.13 -18.95 -9.06
N LEU A 159 4.49 -17.87 -8.34
CA LEU A 159 3.82 -16.57 -8.51
C LEU A 159 3.99 -16.07 -9.94
N ILE A 160 5.21 -16.04 -10.47
CA ILE A 160 5.49 -15.50 -11.81
C ILE A 160 4.79 -16.32 -12.89
N ALA A 161 4.73 -17.65 -12.74
CA ALA A 161 4.00 -18.51 -13.65
C ALA A 161 2.48 -18.26 -13.62
N TYR A 162 1.93 -17.88 -12.45
CA TYR A 162 0.51 -17.57 -12.30
C TYR A 162 0.15 -16.14 -12.72
N GLU A 163 0.98 -15.16 -12.34
CA GLU A 163 0.82 -13.73 -12.57
C GLU A 163 2.19 -13.04 -12.54
N GLY A 164 2.85 -12.96 -13.70
CA GLY A 164 4.20 -12.40 -13.85
C GLY A 164 4.24 -10.93 -14.29
N HIS A 165 3.10 -10.28 -14.47
CA HIS A 165 3.05 -8.91 -15.02
C HIS A 165 3.12 -7.84 -13.93
N SER A 166 4.02 -6.87 -14.11
CA SER A 166 4.12 -5.70 -13.24
C SER A 166 2.87 -4.80 -13.34
N VAL A 167 2.50 -4.17 -12.24
CA VAL A 167 1.37 -3.22 -12.20
C VAL A 167 1.87 -1.79 -12.34
N ASN A 168 1.37 -1.05 -13.32
CA ASN A 168 1.70 0.37 -13.47
C ASN A 168 0.90 1.25 -12.49
N PHE A 169 1.36 1.33 -11.23
CA PHE A 169 0.74 2.21 -10.22
C PHE A 169 0.68 3.67 -10.67
N ALA A 170 1.69 4.14 -11.41
CA ALA A 170 1.76 5.50 -11.91
C ALA A 170 0.73 5.80 -13.03
N GLY A 171 0.16 4.77 -13.65
CA GLY A 171 -0.82 4.89 -14.72
C GLY A 171 -2.27 5.10 -14.26
N TRP A 172 -2.54 5.01 -12.96
CA TRP A 172 -3.88 5.25 -12.41
C TRP A 172 -4.16 6.73 -12.15
N ASN A 173 -5.44 7.10 -12.13
CA ASN A 173 -5.87 8.44 -11.75
C ASN A 173 -5.73 8.64 -10.23
N ILE A 174 -4.56 9.13 -9.81
CA ILE A 174 -4.18 9.34 -8.41
C ILE A 174 -4.02 10.84 -8.17
N LYS A 175 -4.72 11.38 -7.16
CA LYS A 175 -4.63 12.81 -6.80
C LYS A 175 -3.33 13.12 -6.04
N GLY A 176 -3.01 14.41 -5.97
CA GLY A 176 -1.87 14.91 -5.21
C GLY A 176 -0.57 14.87 -6.01
N ASP A 177 0.48 15.41 -5.39
CA ASP A 177 1.84 15.38 -5.94
C ASP A 177 2.55 14.12 -5.45
N ARG A 178 3.16 13.39 -6.40
CA ARG A 178 4.00 12.21 -6.11
C ARG A 178 5.24 12.56 -5.30
N GLY A 179 5.72 13.80 -5.42
CA GLY A 179 7.00 14.24 -4.88
C GLY A 179 8.18 13.57 -5.57
N SER A 180 9.34 13.61 -4.92
CA SER A 180 10.58 13.00 -5.40
C SER A 180 10.84 11.65 -4.72
N PRO A 181 11.54 10.72 -5.39
CA PRO A 181 12.17 9.58 -4.73
C PRO A 181 13.03 10.04 -3.54
N GLY A 182 12.93 9.32 -2.42
CA GLY A 182 13.70 9.58 -1.19
C GLY A 182 14.73 8.50 -0.91
#